data_AF-I1YHW6-F1
#
_entry.id   AF-I1YHW6-F1
#
_cell.length_a   1.000
_cell.length_b   1.000
_cell.length_c   1.000
_cell.angle_alpha   90.00
_cell.angle_beta   90.00
_cell.angle_gamma   90.00
#
_symmetry.space_group_name_H-M   'P 1'
#
loop_
_entity.id
_entity.type
_entity.pdbx_description
1 polymer ?
#
loop_
_entity_poly.entity_id
_entity_poly.type
_entity_poly.pdbx_seq_one_letter_code
_entity_poly.pdbx_strand_id
1 'polypeptide(L)'
;MSETQPLFRQSNTWLHTWSGIVVGWLLYLIFFTGSLSFFREEINTWAQPELNQITQAETAAGWQNALQFLSDTAPASPQWAINLPSERQPAIELQWFDEGEEVNRRGGHRALLDPATGETIVTRETRIGDFLYRMHFDLYGMPRELARWLVGIATMAMFIGLITGIIIHKKIFKDFFLFRPHKGQRSWMDIHIVSSVLALPFHLMITFSGLLLLLYLLMPWGIQTAYNGDMRAYFEASGGRGGGSVSVTMPLPDDLTSHTSLISQTKTLMHMAETSWSRGVDSLQIVDPQGSPSIRLRQRGANSLLNRARSETLQFDTNTSVLTLEQGKPEVGFWRGFYNVVTALHLLRYADALPRWLFFLGGILGTIMVATGLLLWVEKRKQKVAKNGEWRRSFRLVQISNVAAIAGLPLATAAAFWANRLLPTTIAQRELWEIRIFFIVWLGSLLYSLFRNHRQAWIEQLALMALLFLTLPIYNLWRLPGHSLLTFSFDVVLLVMGMLALITSRKLSQRQSNVVKNVKPRSSLKRSLP
;
A
#
# COMPACT_ATOMS: atom_id res chain seq x y z
N MET A 1 11.22 -8.13 -51.77
CA MET A 1 10.55 -8.20 -50.44
C MET A 1 11.38 -8.98 -49.41
N SER A 2 12.69 -8.72 -49.24
CA SER A 2 13.54 -9.46 -48.28
C SER A 2 14.39 -8.60 -47.32
N GLU A 3 14.47 -7.27 -47.51
CA GLU A 3 15.26 -6.40 -46.62
C GLU A 3 14.51 -5.82 -45.41
N THR A 4 13.17 -5.89 -45.38
CA THR A 4 12.35 -5.32 -44.29
C THR A 4 12.21 -6.23 -43.07
N GLN A 5 12.40 -7.54 -43.24
CA GLN A 5 12.33 -8.56 -42.17
C GLN A 5 13.42 -8.39 -41.07
N PRO A 6 14.71 -8.16 -41.37
CA PRO A 6 15.73 -7.99 -40.34
C PRO A 6 15.57 -6.69 -39.53
N LEU A 7 15.19 -5.58 -40.18
CA LEU A 7 14.95 -4.30 -39.51
C LEU A 7 13.74 -4.35 -38.56
N PHE A 8 12.65 -5.00 -38.98
CA PHE A 8 11.47 -5.18 -38.12
C PHE A 8 11.75 -6.06 -36.90
N ARG A 9 12.50 -7.16 -37.06
CA ARG A 9 12.90 -8.03 -35.93
C ARG A 9 13.88 -7.36 -34.97
N GLN A 10 14.83 -6.57 -35.50
CA GLN A 10 15.75 -5.78 -34.67
C GLN A 10 15.03 -4.67 -33.92
N SER A 11 14.10 -3.96 -34.57
CA SER A 11 13.27 -2.93 -33.95
C SER A 11 12.36 -3.51 -32.85
N ASN A 12 11.71 -4.65 -33.08
CA ASN A 12 10.90 -5.33 -32.07
C ASN A 12 11.72 -5.84 -30.88
N THR A 13 12.92 -6.35 -31.12
CA THR A 13 13.82 -6.79 -30.04
C THR A 13 14.32 -5.59 -29.22
N TRP A 14 14.59 -4.47 -29.87
CA TRP A 14 14.99 -3.22 -29.24
C TRP A 14 13.85 -2.62 -28.40
N LEU A 15 12.66 -2.49 -28.98
CA LEU A 15 11.47 -2.00 -28.29
C LEU A 15 11.14 -2.88 -27.09
N HIS A 16 11.09 -4.21 -27.25
CA HIS A 16 10.84 -5.14 -26.15
C HIS A 16 11.91 -5.06 -25.03
N THR A 17 13.16 -4.79 -25.41
CA THR A 17 14.27 -4.64 -24.47
C THR A 17 14.20 -3.36 -23.64
N TRP A 18 13.81 -2.23 -24.25
CA TRP A 18 13.77 -0.92 -23.60
C TRP A 18 12.44 -0.65 -22.91
N SER A 19 11.32 -1.07 -23.52
CA SER A 19 10.01 -1.00 -22.88
C SER A 19 9.98 -1.81 -21.59
N GLY A 20 10.63 -2.98 -21.57
CA GLY A 20 10.76 -3.80 -20.37
C GLY A 20 11.51 -3.13 -19.22
N ILE A 21 12.47 -2.23 -19.49
CA ILE A 21 13.18 -1.49 -18.43
C ILE A 21 12.29 -0.40 -17.83
N VAL A 22 11.68 0.42 -18.68
CA VAL A 22 10.83 1.53 -18.23
C VAL A 22 9.63 1.00 -17.45
N VAL A 23 8.96 -0.02 -18.00
CA VAL A 23 7.88 -0.73 -17.31
C VAL A 23 8.42 -1.40 -16.04
N GLY A 24 9.62 -1.98 -16.07
CA GLY A 24 10.25 -2.58 -14.91
C GLY A 24 10.49 -1.61 -13.74
N TRP A 25 10.94 -0.38 -13.99
CA TRP A 25 11.09 0.61 -12.91
C TRP A 25 9.75 1.01 -12.30
N LEU A 26 8.72 1.20 -13.13
CA LEU A 26 7.38 1.52 -12.67
C LEU A 26 6.77 0.35 -11.89
N LEU A 27 6.89 -0.89 -12.38
CA LEU A 27 6.46 -2.09 -11.66
C LEU A 27 7.20 -2.25 -10.33
N TYR A 28 8.51 -1.97 -10.28
CA TYR A 28 9.25 -2.02 -9.02
C TYR A 28 8.66 -1.05 -7.98
N LEU A 29 8.37 0.19 -8.39
CA LEU A 29 7.71 1.17 -7.52
C LEU A 29 6.34 0.69 -7.07
N ILE A 30 5.51 0.17 -7.99
CA ILE A 30 4.16 -0.33 -7.71
C ILE A 30 4.22 -1.49 -6.73
N PHE A 31 5.07 -2.50 -6.95
CA PHE A 31 5.21 -3.64 -6.02
C PHE A 31 5.74 -3.21 -4.66
N PHE A 32 6.75 -2.36 -4.62
CA PHE A 32 7.35 -1.89 -3.38
C PHE A 32 6.32 -1.12 -2.52
N THR A 33 5.70 -0.09 -3.09
CA THR A 33 4.70 0.73 -2.39
C THR A 33 3.41 -0.03 -2.11
N GLY A 34 2.99 -0.93 -3.01
CA GLY A 34 1.84 -1.82 -2.83
C GLY A 34 2.05 -2.82 -1.70
N SER A 35 3.25 -3.38 -1.55
CA SER A 35 3.58 -4.27 -0.44
C SER A 35 3.45 -3.53 0.91
N LEU A 36 3.97 -2.31 1.00
CA LEU A 36 3.85 -1.48 2.20
C LEU A 36 2.40 -1.09 2.50
N SER A 37 1.54 -1.01 1.48
CA SER A 37 0.13 -0.62 1.63
C SER A 37 -0.71 -1.61 2.42
N PHE A 38 -0.32 -2.89 2.51
CA PHE A 38 -0.98 -3.85 3.40
C PHE A 38 -0.88 -3.46 4.89
N PHE A 39 0.14 -2.67 5.22
CA PHE A 39 0.41 -2.16 6.57
C PHE A 39 0.15 -0.65 6.66
N ARG A 40 -0.70 -0.08 5.79
CA ARG A 40 -0.99 1.36 5.77
C ARG A 40 -1.41 1.90 7.14
N GLU A 41 -2.36 1.23 7.80
CA GLU A 41 -2.84 1.65 9.12
C GLU A 41 -1.73 1.51 10.16
N GLU A 42 -0.99 0.40 10.19
CA GLU A 42 0.14 0.22 11.11
C GLU A 42 1.22 1.30 10.93
N ILE A 43 1.52 1.68 9.68
CA ILE A 43 2.48 2.75 9.37
C ILE A 43 1.93 4.09 9.89
N ASN A 44 0.65 4.38 9.69
CA ASN A 44 0.03 5.63 10.18
C ASN A 44 0.03 5.67 11.71
N THR A 45 -0.39 4.59 12.38
CA THR A 45 -0.39 4.48 13.85
C THR A 45 1.03 4.57 14.41
N TRP A 46 2.01 3.87 13.82
CA TRP A 46 3.42 3.98 14.20
C TRP A 46 3.99 5.39 14.00
N ALA A 47 3.50 6.10 12.98
CA ALA A 47 3.87 7.49 12.69
C ALA A 47 3.25 8.50 13.67
N GLN A 48 2.37 8.08 14.57
CA GLN A 48 1.72 8.88 15.61
C GLN A 48 1.97 8.27 16.99
N PRO A 49 3.19 8.39 17.55
CA PRO A 49 3.56 7.76 18.81
C PRO A 49 2.74 8.27 20.00
N GLU A 50 2.06 9.40 19.87
CA GLU A 50 1.12 9.91 20.88
C GLU A 50 -0.04 8.92 21.16
N LEU A 51 -0.39 8.07 20.19
CA LEU A 51 -1.41 7.03 20.34
C LEU A 51 -0.98 5.86 21.24
N ASN A 52 0.31 5.72 21.56
CA ASN A 52 0.80 4.63 22.39
C ASN A 52 0.40 4.77 23.87
N GLN A 53 -0.12 5.94 24.27
CA GLN A 53 -0.54 6.22 25.65
C GLN A 53 -1.99 5.80 25.93
N ILE A 54 -2.73 5.42 24.89
CA ILE A 54 -4.14 5.03 25.01
C ILE A 54 -4.26 3.77 25.87
N THR A 55 -5.06 3.87 26.91
CA THR A 55 -5.43 2.71 27.71
C THR A 55 -6.50 1.93 26.94
N GLN A 56 -6.31 0.62 26.74
CA GLN A 56 -7.33 -0.20 26.08
C GLN A 56 -8.56 -0.28 26.99
N ALA A 57 -9.58 0.51 26.69
CA ALA A 57 -10.88 0.44 27.35
C ALA A 57 -11.70 -0.74 26.80
N GLU A 58 -12.60 -1.29 27.62
CA GLU A 58 -13.69 -2.09 27.11
C GLU A 58 -14.58 -1.22 26.19
N THR A 59 -14.82 -1.70 24.97
CA THR A 59 -15.55 -1.00 23.89
C THR A 59 -16.91 -0.42 24.33
N ALA A 60 -17.50 -0.97 25.38
CA ALA A 60 -18.82 -0.61 25.89
C ALA A 60 -18.94 0.84 26.43
N ALA A 61 -17.84 1.46 26.90
CA ALA A 61 -17.85 2.83 27.42
C ALA A 61 -17.46 3.91 26.38
N GLY A 62 -16.64 3.55 25.38
CA GLY A 62 -16.01 4.53 24.49
C GLY A 62 -16.98 5.31 23.60
N TRP A 63 -18.03 4.65 23.09
CA TRP A 63 -19.01 5.34 22.23
C TRP A 63 -19.85 6.37 23.01
N GLN A 64 -20.06 6.18 24.31
CA GLN A 64 -20.78 7.15 25.16
C GLN A 64 -19.97 8.42 25.33
N ASN A 65 -18.66 8.28 25.61
CA ASN A 65 -17.73 9.41 25.69
C ASN A 65 -17.69 10.20 24.36
N ALA A 66 -17.70 9.50 23.23
CA ALA A 66 -17.76 10.11 21.91
C ALA A 66 -19.05 10.93 21.69
N LEU A 67 -20.20 10.38 22.06
CA LEU A 67 -21.47 11.11 21.97
C LEU A 67 -21.51 12.33 22.87
N GLN A 68 -21.00 12.20 24.11
CA GLN A 68 -20.94 13.31 25.05
C GLN A 68 -20.08 14.44 24.47
N PHE A 69 -18.86 14.12 24.02
CA PHE A 69 -17.95 15.08 23.40
C PHE A 69 -18.59 15.82 22.21
N LEU A 70 -19.27 15.09 21.33
CA LEU A 70 -19.92 15.68 20.15
C LEU A 70 -21.15 16.52 20.51
N SER A 71 -21.90 16.11 21.53
CA SER A 71 -23.03 16.89 22.05
C SER A 71 -22.55 18.21 22.66
N ASP A 72 -21.40 18.20 23.33
CA ASP A 72 -20.82 19.40 23.96
C ASP A 72 -20.14 20.32 22.93
N THR A 73 -19.45 19.75 21.94
CA THR A 73 -18.60 20.51 21.00
C THR A 73 -19.35 20.95 19.75
N ALA A 74 -20.20 20.09 19.20
CA ALA A 74 -20.85 20.30 17.90
C ALA A 74 -22.31 19.82 17.89
N PRO A 75 -23.16 20.31 18.81
CA PRO A 75 -24.57 19.92 18.89
C PRO A 75 -25.33 20.25 17.60
N ALA A 76 -24.98 21.34 16.92
CA ALA A 76 -25.65 21.80 15.70
C ALA A 76 -25.12 21.15 14.41
N SER A 77 -24.17 20.19 14.51
CA SER A 77 -23.62 19.53 13.32
C SER A 77 -24.73 18.73 12.61
N PRO A 78 -24.85 18.83 11.26
CA PRO A 78 -25.83 18.04 10.51
C PRO A 78 -25.54 16.53 10.59
N GLN A 79 -24.30 16.16 10.90
CA GLN A 79 -23.90 14.77 11.00
C GLN A 79 -22.73 14.57 11.97
N TRP A 80 -22.81 13.52 12.77
CA TRP A 80 -21.70 12.95 13.53
C TRP A 80 -21.28 11.63 12.92
N ALA A 81 -19.97 11.44 12.72
CA ALA A 81 -19.39 10.16 12.36
C ALA A 81 -18.35 9.75 13.40
N ILE A 82 -18.51 8.54 13.92
CA ILE A 82 -17.74 7.97 15.02
C ILE A 82 -17.20 6.62 14.55
N ASN A 83 -15.89 6.51 14.33
CA ASN A 83 -15.24 5.22 14.10
C ASN A 83 -14.77 4.66 15.44
N LEU A 84 -15.23 3.46 15.78
CA LEU A 84 -14.92 2.83 17.05
C LEU A 84 -13.50 2.24 17.04
N PRO A 85 -12.89 2.05 18.22
CA PRO A 85 -11.55 1.50 18.33
C PRO A 85 -11.47 0.10 17.75
N SER A 86 -10.34 -0.20 17.11
CA SER A 86 -9.99 -1.50 16.57
C SER A 86 -8.56 -1.87 16.96
N GLU A 87 -8.15 -3.12 16.70
CA GLU A 87 -6.76 -3.55 16.94
C GLU A 87 -5.70 -2.69 16.22
N ARG A 88 -6.08 -2.07 15.10
CA ARG A 88 -5.17 -1.29 14.24
C ARG A 88 -5.25 0.22 14.51
N GLN A 89 -6.37 0.67 15.06
CA GLN A 89 -6.60 2.06 15.46
C GLN A 89 -7.18 2.10 16.88
N PRO A 90 -6.35 2.35 17.91
CA PRO A 90 -6.78 2.29 19.31
C PRO A 90 -7.62 3.50 19.75
N ALA A 91 -7.56 4.63 19.03
CA ALA A 91 -8.36 5.81 19.32
C ALA A 91 -9.76 5.74 18.67
N ILE A 92 -10.71 6.49 19.24
CA ILE A 92 -11.97 6.80 18.56
C ILE A 92 -11.70 7.94 17.58
N GLU A 93 -12.05 7.76 16.31
CA GLU A 93 -11.98 8.86 15.32
C GLU A 93 -13.36 9.49 15.16
N LEU A 94 -13.42 10.79 15.43
CA LEU A 94 -14.61 11.60 15.27
C LEU A 94 -14.49 12.48 14.03
N GLN A 95 -15.61 12.66 13.34
CA GLN A 95 -15.77 13.66 12.30
C GLN A 95 -17.14 14.32 12.42
N TRP A 96 -17.16 15.66 12.38
CA TRP A 96 -18.38 16.47 12.39
C TRP A 96 -18.24 17.64 11.41
N PHE A 97 -19.34 18.33 11.12
CA PHE A 97 -19.41 19.36 10.08
C PHE A 97 -20.05 20.62 10.65
N ASP A 98 -19.72 21.77 10.08
CA ASP A 98 -20.38 23.02 10.45
C ASP A 98 -21.79 23.08 9.84
N GLU A 99 -22.67 23.89 10.43
CA GLU A 99 -24.04 24.06 9.93
C GLU A 99 -24.03 24.63 8.51
N GLY A 100 -24.72 23.96 7.58
CA GLY A 100 -24.74 24.31 6.16
C GLY A 100 -23.50 23.88 5.36
N GLU A 101 -22.49 23.25 5.99
CA GLU A 101 -21.35 22.66 5.28
C GLU A 101 -21.81 21.42 4.48
N GLU A 102 -21.30 21.27 3.25
CA GLU A 102 -21.54 20.07 2.46
C GLU A 102 -20.84 18.86 3.11
N VAL A 103 -21.65 17.94 3.65
CA VAL A 103 -21.17 16.70 4.25
C VAL A 103 -20.42 15.86 3.22
N ASN A 104 -19.10 15.86 3.33
CA ASN A 104 -18.24 15.15 2.40
C ASN A 104 -17.04 14.48 3.11
N ARG A 105 -16.45 13.48 2.48
CA ARG A 105 -15.34 12.68 3.05
C ARG A 105 -14.05 13.46 3.34
N ARG A 106 -13.89 14.66 2.76
CA ARG A 106 -12.66 15.47 2.85
C ARG A 106 -12.83 16.72 3.71
N GLY A 107 -14.06 17.17 3.94
CA GLY A 107 -14.42 18.29 4.81
C GLY A 107 -14.68 17.83 6.23
N GLY A 108 -15.29 18.72 7.00
CA GLY A 108 -15.55 18.52 8.41
C GLY A 108 -14.31 18.58 9.29
N HIS A 109 -14.55 18.84 10.57
CA HIS A 109 -13.57 18.80 11.64
C HIS A 109 -13.33 17.36 12.09
N ARG A 110 -12.15 17.08 12.63
CA ARG A 110 -11.78 15.74 13.12
C ARG A 110 -11.13 15.84 14.49
N ALA A 111 -11.43 14.85 15.33
CA ALA A 111 -10.75 14.67 16.61
C ALA A 111 -10.48 13.19 16.86
N LEU A 112 -9.45 12.91 17.64
CA LEU A 112 -9.19 11.59 18.18
C LEU A 112 -9.50 11.64 19.67
N LEU A 113 -10.24 10.67 20.18
CA LEU A 113 -10.52 10.53 21.62
C LEU A 113 -9.89 9.25 22.17
N ASP A 114 -9.44 9.34 23.41
CA ASP A 114 -9.15 8.14 24.22
C ASP A 114 -10.48 7.46 24.57
N PRO A 115 -10.69 6.18 24.22
CA PRO A 115 -11.92 5.47 24.53
C PRO A 115 -12.19 5.31 26.02
N ALA A 116 -11.16 5.28 26.88
CA ALA A 116 -11.30 5.12 28.32
C ALA A 116 -11.72 6.43 29.00
N THR A 117 -11.02 7.51 28.69
CA THR A 117 -11.18 8.80 29.41
C THR A 117 -12.13 9.76 28.72
N GLY A 118 -12.33 9.62 27.40
CA GLY A 118 -13.06 10.59 26.59
C GLY A 118 -12.26 11.87 26.29
N GLU A 119 -11.00 11.95 26.70
CA GLU A 119 -10.15 13.11 26.45
C GLU A 119 -9.64 13.15 25.00
N THR A 120 -9.48 14.36 24.47
CA THR A 120 -8.96 14.58 23.12
C THR A 120 -7.45 14.31 23.04
N ILE A 121 -7.05 13.51 22.06
CA ILE A 121 -5.65 13.19 21.80
C ILE A 121 -5.15 14.03 20.63
N VAL A 122 -4.23 14.96 20.93
CA VAL A 122 -3.54 15.73 19.91
C VAL A 122 -2.39 14.89 19.37
N THR A 123 -2.50 14.48 18.11
CA THR A 123 -1.45 13.72 17.41
C THR A 123 -0.72 14.61 16.42
N ARG A 124 0.51 14.22 16.08
CA ARG A 124 1.20 14.86 14.96
C ARG A 124 0.48 14.55 13.64
N GLU A 125 0.32 15.55 12.80
CA GLU A 125 -0.22 15.36 11.45
C GLU A 125 0.78 14.58 10.59
N THR A 126 0.36 13.44 10.06
CA THR A 126 1.19 12.58 9.20
C THR A 126 0.36 12.01 8.06
N ARG A 127 1.00 11.78 6.91
CA ARG A 127 0.37 11.15 5.74
C ARG A 127 1.22 10.04 5.13
N ILE A 128 2.23 9.52 5.83
CA ILE A 128 3.20 8.60 5.22
C ILE A 128 2.56 7.30 4.72
N GLY A 129 1.73 6.62 5.52
CA GLY A 129 1.06 5.40 5.08
C GLY A 129 0.10 5.66 3.92
N ASP A 130 -0.65 6.76 4.00
CA ASP A 130 -1.56 7.23 2.94
C ASP A 130 -0.83 7.60 1.65
N PHE A 131 0.35 8.20 1.77
CA PHE A 131 1.22 8.54 0.67
C PHE A 131 1.71 7.28 -0.04
N LEU A 132 2.24 6.29 0.70
CA LEU A 132 2.69 5.02 0.12
C LEU A 132 1.54 4.28 -0.57
N TYR A 133 0.36 4.27 0.05
CA TYR A 133 -0.86 3.72 -0.56
C TYR A 133 -1.26 4.43 -1.85
N ARG A 134 -1.24 5.76 -1.89
CA ARG A 134 -1.55 6.51 -3.11
C ARG A 134 -0.45 6.37 -4.16
N MET A 135 0.81 6.30 -3.78
CA MET A 135 1.93 6.09 -4.71
C MET A 135 1.78 4.79 -5.51
N HIS A 136 1.19 3.75 -4.92
CA HIS A 136 0.99 2.46 -5.58
C HIS A 136 0.15 2.53 -6.88
N PHE A 137 -0.85 3.42 -6.96
CA PHE A 137 -1.76 3.46 -8.12
C PHE A 137 -2.05 4.87 -8.69
N ASP A 138 -1.88 5.92 -7.89
CA ASP A 138 -2.12 7.32 -8.28
C ASP A 138 -0.83 8.10 -8.54
N LEU A 139 0.37 7.49 -8.37
CA LEU A 139 1.69 8.12 -8.54
C LEU A 139 1.73 9.58 -8.03
N TYR A 140 1.69 9.74 -6.70
CA TYR A 140 1.57 11.04 -6.03
C TYR A 140 2.43 12.13 -6.67
N GLY A 141 1.81 13.29 -6.94
CA GLY A 141 2.45 14.42 -7.63
C GLY A 141 2.12 14.50 -9.14
N MET A 142 1.44 13.49 -9.70
CA MET A 142 0.96 13.46 -11.08
C MET A 142 -0.57 13.62 -11.15
N PRO A 143 -1.15 14.11 -12.27
CA PRO A 143 -2.59 14.04 -12.50
C PRO A 143 -3.08 12.59 -12.39
N ARG A 144 -4.14 12.37 -11.59
CA ARG A 144 -4.64 11.02 -11.23
C ARG A 144 -4.96 10.16 -12.45
N GLU A 145 -5.58 10.75 -13.47
CA GLU A 145 -5.95 10.02 -14.69
C GLU A 145 -4.71 9.51 -15.43
N LEU A 146 -3.69 10.36 -15.59
CA LEU A 146 -2.43 9.97 -16.24
C LEU A 146 -1.73 8.87 -15.44
N ALA A 147 -1.65 9.02 -14.12
CA ALA A 147 -1.01 8.04 -13.26
C ALA A 147 -1.66 6.66 -13.36
N ARG A 148 -3.00 6.61 -13.30
CA ARG A 148 -3.76 5.36 -13.41
C ARG A 148 -3.63 4.72 -14.79
N TRP A 149 -3.52 5.52 -15.87
CA TRP A 149 -3.22 5.01 -17.20
C TRP A 149 -1.83 4.37 -17.26
N LEU A 150 -0.80 5.04 -16.72
CA LEU A 150 0.56 4.50 -16.69
C LEU A 150 0.63 3.20 -15.88
N VAL A 151 0.01 3.17 -14.70
CA VAL A 151 -0.09 1.98 -13.85
C VAL A 151 -0.85 0.88 -14.61
N GLY A 152 -2.00 1.17 -15.20
CA GLY A 152 -2.80 0.20 -15.95
C GLY A 152 -2.04 -0.42 -17.15
N ILE A 153 -1.29 0.39 -17.91
CA ILE A 153 -0.43 -0.09 -19.00
C ILE A 153 0.68 -0.99 -18.46
N ALA A 154 1.34 -0.59 -17.37
CA ALA A 154 2.39 -1.40 -16.75
C ALA A 154 1.84 -2.73 -16.20
N THR A 155 0.68 -2.70 -15.55
CA THR A 155 -0.02 -3.89 -15.06
C THR A 155 -0.42 -4.81 -16.23
N MET A 156 -0.89 -4.26 -17.35
CA MET A 156 -1.21 -5.05 -18.56
C MET A 156 0.05 -5.70 -19.15
N ALA A 157 1.13 -4.94 -19.28
CA ALA A 157 2.41 -5.46 -19.76
C ALA A 157 2.95 -6.59 -18.86
N MET A 158 2.81 -6.44 -17.53
CA MET A 158 3.14 -7.51 -16.59
C MET A 158 2.23 -8.72 -16.77
N PHE A 159 0.92 -8.54 -16.90
CA PHE A 159 -0.02 -9.65 -17.05
C PHE A 159 0.32 -10.49 -18.29
N ILE A 160 0.56 -9.82 -19.43
CA ILE A 160 1.03 -10.48 -20.66
C ILE A 160 2.39 -11.16 -20.40
N GLY A 161 3.31 -10.50 -19.70
CA GLY A 161 4.61 -11.05 -19.29
C GLY A 161 4.50 -12.34 -18.45
N LEU A 162 3.55 -12.41 -17.53
CA LEU A 162 3.29 -13.59 -16.71
C LEU A 162 2.75 -14.75 -17.56
N ILE A 163 1.71 -14.50 -18.39
CA ILE A 163 1.13 -15.53 -19.26
C ILE A 163 2.16 -16.05 -20.27
N THR A 164 2.89 -15.15 -20.94
CA THR A 164 3.95 -15.55 -21.87
C THR A 164 5.09 -16.29 -21.17
N GLY A 165 5.48 -15.87 -19.96
CA GLY A 165 6.47 -16.55 -19.14
C GLY A 165 6.08 -18.00 -18.82
N ILE A 166 4.82 -18.23 -18.42
CA ILE A 166 4.29 -19.57 -18.13
C ILE A 166 4.32 -20.46 -19.39
N ILE A 167 3.91 -19.92 -20.54
CA ILE A 167 3.85 -20.67 -21.81
C ILE A 167 5.26 -21.04 -22.31
N ILE A 168 6.20 -20.08 -22.27
CA ILE A 168 7.55 -20.24 -22.83
C ILE A 168 8.40 -21.18 -21.94
N HIS A 169 8.33 -21.02 -20.62
CA HIS A 169 9.16 -21.78 -19.70
C HIS A 169 8.50 -23.12 -19.32
N LYS A 170 8.40 -24.06 -20.27
CA LYS A 170 7.86 -25.41 -20.01
C LYS A 170 8.60 -26.23 -18.93
N LYS A 171 9.83 -25.83 -18.56
CA LYS A 171 10.65 -26.46 -17.51
C LYS A 171 10.72 -25.66 -16.20
N ILE A 172 9.90 -24.61 -16.04
CA ILE A 172 10.00 -23.66 -14.91
C ILE A 172 9.98 -24.36 -13.53
N PHE A 173 9.21 -25.43 -13.39
CA PHE A 173 9.11 -26.22 -12.16
C PHE A 173 10.35 -27.09 -11.88
N LYS A 174 11.09 -27.52 -12.91
CA LYS A 174 12.35 -28.27 -12.73
C LYS A 174 13.51 -27.35 -12.37
N ASP A 175 13.55 -26.18 -12.98
CA ASP A 175 14.60 -25.18 -12.72
C ASP A 175 14.42 -24.48 -11.37
N PHE A 176 13.19 -24.45 -10.82
CA PHE A 176 12.88 -23.93 -9.48
C PHE A 176 13.70 -24.58 -8.36
N PHE A 177 13.95 -25.89 -8.43
CA PHE A 177 14.69 -26.62 -7.39
C PHE A 177 16.22 -26.47 -7.49
N LEU A 178 16.74 -25.73 -8.47
CA LEU A 178 18.14 -25.73 -8.81
C LEU A 178 18.81 -24.36 -8.60
N PHE A 179 18.77 -23.86 -7.36
CA PHE A 179 19.49 -22.63 -7.02
C PHE A 179 21.01 -22.84 -7.07
N ARG A 180 21.71 -22.12 -7.97
CA ARG A 180 23.16 -22.21 -8.13
C ARG A 180 23.84 -20.91 -7.68
N PRO A 181 24.33 -20.83 -6.43
CA PRO A 181 24.97 -19.62 -5.92
C PRO A 181 26.31 -19.35 -6.63
N HIS A 182 26.74 -18.08 -6.61
CA HIS A 182 28.06 -17.60 -7.09
C HIS A 182 28.37 -17.73 -8.60
N LYS A 183 27.37 -17.88 -9.47
CA LYS A 183 27.54 -18.00 -10.94
C LYS A 183 27.11 -16.74 -11.72
N GLY A 184 27.24 -15.56 -11.12
CA GLY A 184 27.00 -14.26 -11.78
C GLY A 184 25.61 -14.16 -12.42
N GLN A 185 25.57 -14.00 -13.75
CA GLN A 185 24.33 -13.97 -14.54
C GLN A 185 23.40 -15.16 -14.26
N ARG A 186 23.94 -16.37 -14.06
CA ARG A 186 23.12 -17.56 -13.79
C ARG A 186 22.43 -17.48 -12.42
N SER A 187 23.12 -16.99 -11.39
CA SER A 187 22.50 -16.81 -10.07
C SER A 187 21.39 -15.77 -10.07
N TRP A 188 21.53 -14.69 -10.84
CA TRP A 188 20.46 -13.71 -11.01
C TRP A 188 19.24 -14.29 -11.72
N MET A 189 19.47 -15.18 -12.70
CA MET A 189 18.39 -15.89 -13.39
C MET A 189 17.67 -16.82 -12.42
N ASP A 190 18.41 -17.57 -11.61
CA ASP A 190 17.83 -18.49 -10.62
C ASP A 190 16.98 -17.72 -9.60
N ILE A 191 17.44 -16.57 -9.07
CA ILE A 191 16.64 -15.74 -8.15
C ILE A 191 15.39 -15.21 -8.84
N HIS A 192 15.51 -14.74 -10.08
CA HIS A 192 14.36 -14.27 -10.84
C HIS A 192 13.32 -15.38 -11.01
N ILE A 193 13.74 -16.58 -11.41
CA ILE A 193 12.85 -17.74 -11.56
C ILE A 193 12.21 -18.13 -10.22
N VAL A 194 13.00 -18.27 -9.15
CA VAL A 194 12.50 -18.67 -7.83
C VAL A 194 11.47 -17.67 -7.31
N SER A 195 11.76 -16.37 -7.39
CA SER A 195 10.83 -15.33 -6.94
C SER A 195 9.57 -15.27 -7.80
N SER A 196 9.67 -15.44 -9.13
CA SER A 196 8.51 -15.48 -10.03
C SER A 196 7.60 -16.68 -9.76
N VAL A 197 8.16 -17.88 -9.59
CA VAL A 197 7.42 -19.15 -9.50
C VAL A 197 6.82 -19.35 -8.12
N LEU A 198 7.59 -19.08 -7.06
CA LEU A 198 7.14 -19.29 -5.67
C LEU A 198 5.85 -18.51 -5.37
N ALA A 199 5.78 -17.27 -5.84
CA ALA A 199 4.63 -16.40 -5.67
C ALA A 199 3.74 -16.30 -6.93
N LEU A 200 3.84 -17.24 -7.89
CA LEU A 200 3.11 -17.16 -9.15
C LEU A 200 1.58 -17.04 -8.98
N PRO A 201 0.91 -17.81 -8.10
CA PRO A 201 -0.53 -17.64 -7.87
C PRO A 201 -0.87 -16.23 -7.38
N PHE A 202 -0.04 -15.69 -6.48
CA PHE A 202 -0.18 -14.33 -5.99
C PHE A 202 0.05 -13.30 -7.10
N HIS A 203 1.11 -13.43 -7.91
CA HIS A 203 1.42 -12.51 -9.01
C HIS A 203 0.31 -12.45 -10.04
N LEU A 204 -0.24 -13.60 -10.45
CA LEU A 204 -1.37 -13.65 -11.37
C LEU A 204 -2.60 -12.97 -10.76
N MET A 205 -2.95 -13.34 -9.52
CA MET A 205 -4.11 -12.79 -8.83
C MET A 205 -3.97 -11.27 -8.63
N ILE A 206 -2.84 -10.78 -8.12
CA ILE A 206 -2.65 -9.35 -7.80
C ILE A 206 -2.60 -8.48 -9.06
N THR A 207 -2.00 -8.97 -10.14
CA THR A 207 -1.92 -8.24 -11.42
C THR A 207 -3.27 -8.19 -12.10
N PHE A 208 -3.98 -9.33 -12.15
CA PHE A 208 -5.31 -9.40 -12.74
C PHE A 208 -6.33 -8.56 -11.97
N SER A 209 -6.33 -8.65 -10.64
CA SER A 209 -7.18 -7.80 -9.79
C SER A 209 -6.86 -6.31 -9.91
N GLY A 210 -5.59 -5.93 -10.10
CA GLY A 210 -5.20 -4.54 -10.38
C GLY A 210 -5.82 -4.02 -11.68
N LEU A 211 -5.84 -4.83 -12.75
CA LEU A 211 -6.54 -4.49 -13.99
C LEU A 211 -8.05 -4.35 -13.78
N LEU A 212 -8.66 -5.23 -13.00
CA LEU A 212 -10.09 -5.16 -12.68
C LEU A 212 -10.44 -3.90 -11.88
N LEU A 213 -9.59 -3.46 -10.96
CA LEU A 213 -9.80 -2.21 -10.21
C LEU A 213 -9.70 -0.96 -11.11
N LEU A 214 -8.98 -1.05 -12.23
CA LEU A 214 -8.88 -0.01 -13.25
C LEU A 214 -9.80 -0.24 -14.45
N LEU A 215 -10.70 -1.23 -14.39
CA LEU A 215 -11.53 -1.65 -15.52
C LEU A 215 -12.29 -0.50 -16.17
N TYR A 216 -12.92 0.36 -15.36
CA TYR A 216 -13.74 1.46 -15.87
C TYR A 216 -12.92 2.57 -16.54
N LEU A 217 -11.62 2.68 -16.20
CA LEU A 217 -10.70 3.58 -16.88
C LEU A 217 -10.23 2.97 -18.21
N LEU A 218 -9.90 1.67 -18.20
CA LEU A 218 -9.32 0.97 -19.34
C LEU A 218 -10.35 0.59 -20.42
N MET A 219 -11.60 0.32 -20.01
CA MET A 219 -12.69 -0.15 -20.86
C MET A 219 -13.99 0.64 -20.61
N PRO A 220 -14.01 1.97 -20.85
CA PRO A 220 -15.17 2.81 -20.53
C PRO A 220 -16.35 2.62 -21.50
N TRP A 221 -16.11 2.04 -22.68
CA TRP A 221 -17.06 2.01 -23.80
C TRP A 221 -18.41 1.39 -23.46
N GLY A 222 -18.46 0.36 -22.61
CA GLY A 222 -19.73 -0.25 -22.21
C GLY A 222 -20.64 0.70 -21.40
N ILE A 223 -20.04 1.55 -20.55
CA ILE A 223 -20.79 2.57 -19.80
C ILE A 223 -21.15 3.73 -20.73
N GLN A 224 -20.23 4.12 -21.62
CA GLN A 224 -20.48 5.19 -22.58
C GLN A 224 -21.65 4.87 -23.52
N THR A 225 -21.75 3.64 -24.01
CA THR A 225 -22.81 3.26 -24.95
C THR A 225 -24.13 2.94 -24.27
N ALA A 226 -24.12 2.20 -23.15
CA ALA A 226 -25.36 1.76 -22.51
C ALA A 226 -25.95 2.79 -21.53
N TYR A 227 -25.14 3.72 -21.02
CA TYR A 227 -25.55 4.71 -20.00
C TYR A 227 -25.16 6.14 -20.36
N ASN A 228 -24.81 6.43 -21.62
CA ASN A 228 -24.35 7.76 -22.07
C ASN A 228 -23.21 8.35 -21.24
N GLY A 229 -22.36 7.48 -20.66
CA GLY A 229 -21.26 7.89 -19.79
C GLY A 229 -21.66 8.16 -18.34
N ASP A 230 -22.92 8.00 -17.97
CA ASP A 230 -23.38 8.12 -16.58
C ASP A 230 -22.97 6.90 -15.75
N MET A 231 -21.84 7.04 -15.07
CA MET A 231 -21.32 6.03 -14.17
C MET A 231 -22.19 5.82 -12.93
N ARG A 232 -22.94 6.83 -12.47
CA ARG A 232 -23.84 6.68 -11.31
C ARG A 232 -25.02 5.79 -11.69
N ALA A 233 -25.67 6.08 -12.82
CA ALA A 233 -26.75 5.27 -13.36
C ALA A 233 -26.33 3.81 -13.58
N TYR A 234 -25.12 3.56 -14.11
CA TYR A 234 -24.58 2.20 -14.24
C TYR A 234 -24.43 1.49 -12.89
N PHE A 235 -23.89 2.18 -11.87
CA PHE A 235 -23.74 1.56 -10.55
C PHE A 235 -25.12 1.31 -9.94
N GLU A 236 -26.05 2.26 -9.95
CA GLU A 236 -27.41 2.07 -9.44
C GLU A 236 -28.13 0.89 -10.10
N ALA A 237 -28.15 0.84 -11.43
CA ALA A 237 -28.74 -0.26 -12.20
C ALA A 237 -28.09 -1.61 -11.90
N SER A 238 -26.79 -1.60 -11.57
CA SER A 238 -26.05 -2.81 -11.24
C SER A 238 -25.98 -3.11 -9.74
N GLY A 239 -26.76 -2.45 -8.89
CA GLY A 239 -26.79 -2.70 -7.44
C GLY A 239 -25.65 -2.02 -6.67
N GLY A 240 -25.23 -0.83 -7.08
CA GLY A 240 -24.08 -0.12 -6.52
C GLY A 240 -22.75 -0.87 -6.66
N ARG A 241 -21.71 -0.34 -6.00
CA ARG A 241 -20.36 -0.96 -5.98
C ARG A 241 -20.30 -2.30 -5.22
N GLY A 242 -21.36 -2.64 -4.48
CA GLY A 242 -21.44 -3.82 -3.62
C GLY A 242 -22.30 -4.98 -4.14
N GLY A 243 -23.07 -4.79 -5.23
CA GLY A 243 -23.98 -5.83 -5.73
C GLY A 243 -25.40 -5.80 -5.12
N GLY A 244 -25.74 -4.71 -4.46
CA GLY A 244 -27.07 -4.33 -4.00
C GLY A 244 -27.24 -4.69 -2.55
N SER A 245 -27.96 -3.86 -1.83
CA SER A 245 -28.47 -4.16 -0.51
C SER A 245 -29.96 -4.48 -0.57
N VAL A 246 -30.42 -5.19 0.45
CA VAL A 246 -31.82 -5.38 0.79
C VAL A 246 -31.98 -4.75 2.16
N SER A 247 -32.92 -3.83 2.25
CA SER A 247 -33.35 -3.23 3.51
C SER A 247 -34.51 -4.05 4.04
N VAL A 248 -34.33 -4.67 5.19
CA VAL A 248 -35.37 -5.41 5.90
C VAL A 248 -35.84 -4.58 7.07
N THR A 249 -37.12 -4.20 7.09
CA THR A 249 -37.71 -3.57 8.27
C THR A 249 -37.77 -4.59 9.41
N MET A 250 -37.20 -4.23 10.55
CA MET A 250 -37.22 -5.04 11.76
C MET A 250 -38.36 -4.58 12.69
N PRO A 251 -38.90 -5.48 13.53
CA PRO A 251 -39.76 -5.08 14.64
C PRO A 251 -39.03 -4.07 15.52
N LEU A 252 -39.71 -3.00 15.89
CA LEU A 252 -39.17 -2.00 16.80
C LEU A 252 -39.24 -2.54 18.24
N PRO A 253 -38.13 -2.64 18.97
CA PRO A 253 -38.16 -3.00 20.39
C PRO A 253 -38.94 -1.98 21.21
N ASP A 254 -39.66 -2.43 22.23
CA ASP A 254 -40.48 -1.55 23.10
C ASP A 254 -39.68 -0.41 23.74
N ASP A 255 -38.37 -0.64 23.96
CA ASP A 255 -37.43 0.32 24.57
C ASP A 255 -36.98 1.44 23.61
N LEU A 256 -37.15 1.23 22.30
CA LEU A 256 -36.78 2.16 21.24
C LEU A 256 -38.00 3.00 20.84
N THR A 257 -38.21 4.10 21.53
CA THR A 257 -39.25 5.07 21.20
C THR A 257 -38.65 6.42 20.79
N SER A 258 -39.40 7.21 20.02
CA SER A 258 -39.04 8.59 19.65
C SER A 258 -38.86 9.52 20.85
N HIS A 259 -39.38 9.15 22.03
CA HIS A 259 -39.29 9.93 23.27
C HIS A 259 -38.09 9.57 24.16
N THR A 260 -37.38 8.47 23.87
CA THR A 260 -36.18 8.10 24.64
C THR A 260 -34.98 8.96 24.21
N SER A 261 -34.04 9.26 25.11
CA SER A 261 -32.87 10.11 24.79
C SER A 261 -31.97 9.48 23.72
N LEU A 262 -31.27 10.28 22.92
CA LEU A 262 -30.35 9.81 21.87
C LEU A 262 -29.34 8.77 22.38
N ILE A 263 -28.80 8.99 23.58
CA ILE A 263 -27.86 8.07 24.25
C ILE A 263 -28.54 6.72 24.52
N SER A 264 -29.78 6.73 25.04
CA SER A 264 -30.51 5.49 25.32
C SER A 264 -30.87 4.72 24.04
N GLN A 265 -31.30 5.41 22.98
CA GLN A 265 -31.57 4.80 21.69
C GLN A 265 -30.30 4.16 21.12
N THR A 266 -29.18 4.89 21.16
CA THR A 266 -27.89 4.37 20.70
C THR A 266 -27.46 3.16 21.54
N LYS A 267 -27.68 3.18 22.86
CA LYS A 267 -27.38 2.04 23.76
C LYS A 267 -28.12 0.78 23.33
N THR A 268 -29.43 0.88 23.08
CA THR A 268 -30.24 -0.27 22.66
C THR A 268 -29.77 -0.81 21.32
N LEU A 269 -29.51 0.07 20.33
CA LEU A 269 -29.00 -0.34 19.02
C LEU A 269 -27.61 -0.98 19.11
N MET A 270 -26.71 -0.44 19.94
CA MET A 270 -25.39 -1.02 20.18
C MET A 270 -25.52 -2.43 20.77
N HIS A 271 -26.40 -2.63 21.76
CA HIS A 271 -26.62 -3.94 22.34
C HIS A 271 -27.18 -4.96 21.32
N MET A 272 -28.14 -4.54 20.49
CA MET A 272 -28.67 -5.37 19.40
C MET A 272 -27.59 -5.73 18.38
N ALA A 273 -26.76 -4.76 18.02
CA ALA A 273 -25.66 -4.94 17.08
C ALA A 273 -24.58 -5.87 17.65
N GLU A 274 -24.17 -5.71 18.91
CA GLU A 274 -23.17 -6.57 19.56
C GLU A 274 -23.67 -8.01 19.75
N THR A 275 -24.98 -8.19 19.97
CA THR A 275 -25.60 -9.52 20.09
C THR A 275 -25.70 -10.23 18.74
N SER A 276 -26.01 -9.49 17.67
CA SER A 276 -26.18 -10.05 16.33
C SER A 276 -24.88 -10.17 15.54
N TRP A 277 -23.90 -9.29 15.80
CA TRP A 277 -22.65 -9.23 15.06
C TRP A 277 -21.49 -9.76 15.90
N SER A 278 -21.03 -10.98 15.58
CA SER A 278 -19.91 -11.64 16.26
C SER A 278 -18.57 -10.87 16.21
N ARG A 279 -18.41 -9.95 15.26
CA ARG A 279 -17.21 -9.10 15.09
C ARG A 279 -17.35 -7.72 15.72
N GLY A 280 -18.52 -7.38 16.26
CA GLY A 280 -18.83 -6.08 16.84
C GLY A 280 -19.09 -4.97 15.81
N VAL A 281 -19.15 -3.74 16.31
CA VAL A 281 -19.48 -2.53 15.55
C VAL A 281 -18.20 -1.83 15.08
N ASP A 282 -18.18 -1.38 13.83
CA ASP A 282 -17.08 -0.62 13.21
C ASP A 282 -17.22 0.88 13.46
N SER A 283 -18.41 1.40 13.16
CA SER A 283 -18.70 2.83 13.15
C SER A 283 -20.17 3.10 13.46
N LEU A 284 -20.39 4.28 14.01
CA LEU A 284 -21.67 4.88 14.34
C LEU A 284 -21.75 6.22 13.60
N GLN A 285 -22.85 6.42 12.89
CA GLN A 285 -23.17 7.67 12.21
C GLN A 285 -24.52 8.17 12.71
N ILE A 286 -24.61 9.43 13.11
CA ILE A 286 -25.85 10.08 13.55
C ILE A 286 -26.08 11.28 12.64
N VAL A 287 -27.21 11.29 11.96
CA VAL A 287 -27.65 12.43 11.12
C VAL A 287 -28.73 13.19 11.88
N ASP A 288 -28.67 14.52 11.85
CA ASP A 288 -29.59 15.42 12.55
C ASP A 288 -29.77 15.10 14.05
N PRO A 289 -28.70 15.24 14.86
CA PRO A 289 -28.72 14.86 16.28
C PRO A 289 -29.69 15.65 17.15
N GLN A 290 -30.05 16.89 16.77
CA GLN A 290 -30.96 17.75 17.54
C GLN A 290 -32.41 17.72 17.08
N GLY A 291 -32.67 17.42 15.80
CA GLY A 291 -34.02 17.32 15.26
C GLY A 291 -34.58 15.91 15.42
N SER A 292 -34.60 15.16 14.33
CA SER A 292 -35.02 13.77 14.31
C SER A 292 -33.84 12.86 13.97
N PRO A 293 -33.08 12.40 14.97
CA PRO A 293 -31.84 11.68 14.72
C PRO A 293 -32.08 10.39 13.93
N SER A 294 -31.28 10.20 12.88
CA SER A 294 -31.13 8.91 12.23
C SER A 294 -29.80 8.28 12.67
N ILE A 295 -29.90 7.19 13.42
CA ILE A 295 -28.76 6.45 13.97
C ILE A 295 -28.44 5.29 13.03
N ARG A 296 -27.20 5.22 12.55
CA ARG A 296 -26.72 4.17 11.67
C ARG A 296 -25.47 3.52 12.25
N LEU A 297 -25.57 2.23 12.55
CA LEU A 297 -24.47 1.37 12.98
C LEU A 297 -24.00 0.50 11.83
N ARG A 298 -22.68 0.34 11.69
CA ARG A 298 -22.09 -0.53 10.68
C ARG A 298 -21.31 -1.66 11.33
N GLN A 299 -21.51 -2.88 10.85
CA GLN A 299 -20.77 -4.07 11.28
C GLN A 299 -19.27 -3.99 10.96
N ARG A 300 -18.45 -4.50 11.88
CA ARG A 300 -16.99 -4.61 11.73
C ARG A 300 -16.60 -5.65 10.70
N GLY A 301 -16.07 -5.16 9.58
CA GLY A 301 -15.55 -5.98 8.49
C GLY A 301 -16.61 -6.74 7.71
N ALA A 302 -16.15 -7.42 6.65
CA ALA A 302 -17.00 -8.33 5.87
C ALA A 302 -16.93 -9.76 6.44
N ASN A 303 -18.08 -10.42 6.57
CA ASN A 303 -18.17 -11.78 7.11
C ASN A 303 -17.67 -12.89 6.16
N SER A 304 -17.27 -12.56 4.92
CA SER A 304 -16.72 -13.51 3.94
C SER A 304 -16.00 -12.82 2.77
N LEU A 305 -15.01 -13.49 2.16
CA LEU A 305 -14.31 -13.05 0.95
C LEU A 305 -15.24 -12.85 -0.26
N LEU A 306 -16.33 -13.62 -0.33
CA LEU A 306 -17.38 -13.48 -1.36
C LEU A 306 -18.19 -12.19 -1.17
N ASN A 307 -18.22 -11.69 0.07
CA ASN A 307 -19.19 -10.73 0.57
C ASN A 307 -18.52 -9.39 0.94
N ARG A 308 -17.64 -8.87 0.07
CA ARG A 308 -17.00 -7.53 0.15
C ARG A 308 -17.99 -6.37 0.45
N ALA A 309 -19.30 -6.62 0.39
CA ALA A 309 -20.38 -5.66 0.50
C ALA A 309 -21.49 -6.05 1.50
N ARG A 310 -21.31 -7.06 2.36
CA ARG A 310 -22.31 -7.41 3.38
C ARG A 310 -21.85 -7.07 4.80
N SER A 311 -21.14 -5.95 4.98
CA SER A 311 -21.12 -5.36 6.33
C SER A 311 -22.55 -4.91 6.59
N GLU A 312 -23.24 -5.61 7.48
CA GLU A 312 -24.61 -5.27 7.82
C GLU A 312 -24.65 -3.86 8.41
N THR A 313 -25.72 -3.14 8.09
CA THR A 313 -25.93 -1.78 8.60
C THR A 313 -27.28 -1.76 9.28
N LEU A 314 -27.29 -1.49 10.58
CA LEU A 314 -28.50 -1.30 11.36
C LEU A 314 -28.79 0.20 11.38
N GLN A 315 -29.96 0.61 10.89
CA GLN A 315 -30.38 2.00 10.85
C GLN A 315 -31.71 2.17 11.56
N PHE A 316 -31.77 3.13 12.47
CA PHE A 316 -32.99 3.57 13.13
C PHE A 316 -33.26 5.02 12.77
N ASP A 317 -34.46 5.31 12.29
CA ASP A 317 -34.93 6.65 12.00
C ASP A 317 -36.02 7.02 13.01
N THR A 318 -35.75 8.04 13.83
CA THR A 318 -36.66 8.45 14.91
C THR A 318 -37.93 9.14 14.43
N ASN A 319 -37.88 9.85 13.29
CA ASN A 319 -39.04 10.52 12.72
C ASN A 319 -40.08 9.48 12.27
N THR A 320 -39.61 8.46 11.58
CA THR A 320 -40.48 7.38 11.06
C THR A 320 -40.69 6.24 12.07
N SER A 321 -39.89 6.19 13.14
CA SER A 321 -39.83 5.07 14.08
C SER A 321 -39.61 3.72 13.39
N VAL A 322 -38.84 3.73 12.28
CA VAL A 322 -38.54 2.53 11.50
C VAL A 322 -37.13 2.07 11.82
N LEU A 323 -37.03 0.82 12.28
CA LEU A 323 -35.77 0.09 12.38
C LEU A 323 -35.55 -0.72 11.11
N THR A 324 -34.41 -0.53 10.45
CA THR A 324 -34.06 -1.21 9.21
C THR A 324 -32.71 -1.89 9.36
N LEU A 325 -32.63 -3.14 8.90
CA LEU A 325 -31.40 -3.87 8.73
C LEU A 325 -31.07 -3.95 7.24
N GLU A 326 -30.04 -3.23 6.84
CA GLU A 326 -29.51 -3.28 5.48
C GLU A 326 -28.46 -4.38 5.40
N GLN A 327 -28.72 -5.39 4.59
CA GLN A 327 -27.82 -6.50 4.33
C GLN A 327 -27.58 -6.62 2.83
N GLY A 328 -26.42 -7.14 2.40
CA GLY A 328 -26.21 -7.33 0.96
C GLY A 328 -27.08 -8.46 0.41
N LYS A 329 -27.52 -8.31 -0.86
CA LYS A 329 -28.40 -9.27 -1.53
C LYS A 329 -27.89 -10.72 -1.43
N PRO A 330 -28.74 -11.70 -1.09
CA PRO A 330 -28.35 -13.10 -0.88
C PRO A 330 -27.76 -13.75 -2.13
N GLU A 331 -28.22 -13.37 -3.32
CA GLU A 331 -27.73 -13.87 -4.60
C GLU A 331 -26.95 -12.80 -5.36
N VAL A 332 -25.66 -13.02 -5.55
CA VAL A 332 -24.83 -12.24 -6.48
C VAL A 332 -24.54 -13.10 -7.71
N GLY A 333 -24.77 -12.56 -8.90
CA GLY A 333 -24.41 -13.25 -10.15
C GLY A 333 -22.93 -13.63 -10.18
N PHE A 334 -22.59 -14.76 -10.81
CA PHE A 334 -21.25 -15.35 -10.82
C PHE A 334 -20.12 -14.33 -11.06
N TRP A 335 -20.23 -13.52 -12.12
CA TRP A 335 -19.19 -12.55 -12.49
C TRP A 335 -18.97 -11.47 -11.43
N ARG A 336 -20.02 -11.08 -10.72
CA ARG A 336 -19.92 -10.11 -9.63
C ARG A 336 -19.32 -10.74 -8.38
N GLY A 337 -19.71 -11.97 -8.04
CA GLY A 337 -19.06 -12.74 -6.99
C GLY A 337 -17.55 -12.90 -7.25
N PHE A 338 -17.18 -13.26 -8.47
CA PHE A 338 -15.78 -13.36 -8.90
C PHE A 338 -15.03 -12.03 -8.77
N TYR A 339 -15.61 -10.93 -9.30
CA TYR A 339 -15.03 -9.58 -9.14
C TYR A 339 -14.84 -9.23 -7.66
N ASN A 340 -15.85 -9.47 -6.82
CA ASN A 340 -15.81 -9.19 -5.39
C ASN A 340 -14.67 -9.94 -4.69
N VAL A 341 -14.51 -11.24 -4.95
CA VAL A 341 -13.44 -12.06 -4.35
C VAL A 341 -12.08 -11.55 -4.78
N VAL A 342 -11.85 -11.44 -6.09
CA VAL A 342 -10.54 -11.10 -6.65
C VAL A 342 -10.10 -9.70 -6.20
N THR A 343 -11.03 -8.75 -6.11
CA THR A 343 -10.73 -7.39 -5.64
C THR A 343 -10.69 -7.26 -4.11
N ALA A 344 -11.41 -8.10 -3.37
CA ALA A 344 -11.28 -8.22 -1.91
C ALA A 344 -9.89 -8.76 -1.54
N LEU A 345 -9.42 -9.78 -2.25
CA LEU A 345 -8.06 -10.30 -2.10
C LEU A 345 -7.01 -9.23 -2.41
N HIS A 346 -7.22 -8.40 -3.44
CA HIS A 346 -6.28 -7.31 -3.72
C HIS A 346 -6.23 -6.26 -2.60
N LEU A 347 -7.39 -5.80 -2.11
CA LEU A 347 -7.43 -4.72 -1.12
C LEU A 347 -7.13 -5.18 0.31
N LEU A 348 -7.45 -6.44 0.63
CA LEU A 348 -7.14 -7.10 1.89
C LEU A 348 -7.55 -6.32 3.17
N ARG A 349 -8.60 -5.47 3.06
CA ARG A 349 -9.01 -4.49 4.09
C ARG A 349 -9.38 -5.10 5.44
N TYR A 350 -9.91 -6.32 5.44
CA TYR A 350 -10.46 -6.99 6.63
C TYR A 350 -9.76 -8.32 6.90
N ALA A 351 -8.53 -8.47 6.40
CA ALA A 351 -7.76 -9.66 6.67
C ALA A 351 -7.02 -9.54 8.00
N ASP A 352 -7.04 -10.64 8.75
CA ASP A 352 -6.25 -10.78 9.97
C ASP A 352 -4.74 -10.69 9.67
N ALA A 353 -3.90 -10.69 10.71
CA ALA A 353 -2.46 -10.52 10.55
C ALA A 353 -1.83 -11.53 9.57
N LEU A 354 -2.22 -12.80 9.62
CA LEU A 354 -1.58 -13.87 8.84
C LEU A 354 -1.73 -13.69 7.32
N PRO A 355 -2.95 -13.54 6.74
CA PRO A 355 -3.07 -13.31 5.29
C PRO A 355 -2.35 -12.03 4.83
N ARG A 356 -2.32 -10.98 5.66
CA ARG A 356 -1.59 -9.75 5.35
C ARG A 356 -0.10 -9.98 5.23
N TRP A 357 0.50 -10.73 6.15
CA TRP A 357 1.91 -11.12 6.06
C TRP A 357 2.19 -11.99 4.82
N LEU A 358 1.32 -12.94 4.50
CA LEU A 358 1.47 -13.77 3.29
C LEU A 358 1.45 -12.92 2.01
N PHE A 359 0.51 -11.97 1.91
CA PHE A 359 0.39 -11.08 0.76
C PHE A 359 1.53 -10.07 0.69
N PHE A 360 1.99 -9.56 1.84
CA PHE A 360 3.19 -8.75 1.94
C PHE A 360 4.41 -9.51 1.41
N LEU A 361 4.63 -10.74 1.86
CA LEU A 361 5.74 -11.57 1.38
C LEU A 361 5.62 -11.87 -0.12
N GLY A 362 4.41 -12.13 -0.62
CA GLY A 362 4.14 -12.23 -2.06
C GLY A 362 4.52 -10.96 -2.82
N GLY A 363 4.18 -9.79 -2.28
CA GLY A 363 4.56 -8.49 -2.84
C GLY A 363 6.06 -8.21 -2.81
N ILE A 364 6.74 -8.61 -1.74
CA ILE A 364 8.21 -8.55 -1.64
C ILE A 364 8.86 -9.48 -2.67
N LEU A 365 8.34 -10.68 -2.87
CA LEU A 365 8.81 -11.58 -3.93
C LEU A 365 8.62 -10.96 -5.32
N GLY A 366 7.50 -10.28 -5.57
CA GLY A 366 7.28 -9.51 -6.80
C GLY A 366 8.29 -8.36 -6.96
N THR A 367 8.60 -7.64 -5.88
CA THR A 367 9.62 -6.59 -5.85
C THR A 367 11.01 -7.15 -6.21
N ILE A 368 11.37 -8.30 -5.64
CA ILE A 368 12.63 -9.01 -5.94
C ILE A 368 12.67 -9.52 -7.38
N MET A 369 11.57 -10.09 -7.88
CA MET A 369 11.43 -10.56 -9.26
C MET A 369 11.72 -9.42 -10.25
N VAL A 370 11.10 -8.27 -10.06
CA VAL A 370 11.31 -7.11 -10.94
C VAL A 370 12.74 -6.56 -10.80
N ALA A 371 13.25 -6.41 -9.58
CA ALA A 371 14.61 -5.95 -9.34
C ALA A 371 15.67 -6.86 -10.00
N THR A 372 15.52 -8.18 -9.87
CA THR A 372 16.43 -9.15 -10.47
C THR A 372 16.34 -9.13 -12.00
N GLY A 373 15.16 -8.92 -12.58
CA GLY A 373 14.99 -8.69 -14.03
C GLY A 373 15.77 -7.47 -14.54
N LEU A 374 15.69 -6.35 -13.82
CA LEU A 374 16.43 -5.11 -14.13
C LEU A 374 17.95 -5.30 -14.00
N LEU A 375 18.41 -6.04 -12.98
CA LEU A 375 19.83 -6.34 -12.78
C LEU A 375 20.36 -7.33 -13.82
N LEU A 376 19.57 -8.33 -14.21
CA LEU A 376 19.88 -9.27 -15.29
C LEU A 376 20.11 -8.55 -16.62
N TRP A 377 19.31 -7.52 -16.90
CA TRP A 377 19.45 -6.72 -18.11
C TRP A 377 20.84 -6.08 -18.20
N VAL A 378 21.32 -5.52 -17.09
CA VAL A 378 22.65 -4.89 -16.97
C VAL A 378 23.75 -5.95 -17.13
N GLU A 379 23.65 -7.07 -16.41
CA GLU A 379 24.70 -8.10 -16.42
C GLU A 379 24.86 -8.75 -17.81
N LYS A 380 23.75 -9.03 -18.50
CA LYS A 380 23.77 -9.57 -19.88
C LYS A 380 24.47 -8.65 -20.89
N ARG A 381 24.41 -7.33 -20.67
CA ARG A 381 24.91 -6.32 -21.62
C ARG A 381 26.28 -5.76 -21.26
N LYS A 382 26.72 -5.92 -20.02
CA LYS A 382 28.02 -5.46 -19.54
C LYS A 382 29.19 -5.90 -20.43
N GLN A 383 29.23 -7.18 -20.82
CA GLN A 383 30.30 -7.71 -21.68
C GLN A 383 30.23 -7.15 -23.11
N LYS A 384 29.03 -6.96 -23.66
CA LYS A 384 28.83 -6.42 -25.02
C LYS A 384 29.26 -4.96 -25.11
N VAL A 385 28.88 -4.13 -24.13
CA VAL A 385 29.28 -2.72 -24.04
C VAL A 385 30.78 -2.57 -23.83
N ALA A 386 31.40 -3.46 -23.02
CA ALA A 386 32.84 -3.46 -22.81
C ALA A 386 33.64 -3.79 -24.09
N LYS A 387 33.13 -4.70 -24.92
CA LYS A 387 33.78 -5.12 -26.18
C LYS A 387 33.56 -4.14 -27.34
N ASN A 388 32.32 -3.69 -27.55
CA ASN A 388 31.96 -2.99 -28.79
C ASN A 388 31.77 -1.48 -28.60
N GLY A 389 31.73 -0.97 -27.36
CA GLY A 389 31.55 0.45 -27.08
C GLY A 389 30.19 1.05 -27.42
N GLU A 390 29.34 0.35 -28.16
CA GLU A 390 27.97 0.75 -28.47
C GLU A 390 27.13 0.90 -27.19
N TRP A 391 26.20 1.87 -27.18
CA TRP A 391 25.22 2.11 -26.10
C TRP A 391 25.80 2.51 -24.73
N ARG A 392 27.07 2.94 -24.63
CA ARG A 392 27.71 3.32 -23.35
C ARG A 392 26.89 4.30 -22.51
N ARG A 393 26.34 5.36 -23.12
CA ARG A 393 25.52 6.37 -22.41
C ARG A 393 24.22 5.78 -21.88
N SER A 394 23.46 5.09 -22.74
CA SER A 394 22.17 4.48 -22.35
C SER A 394 22.36 3.36 -21.32
N PHE A 395 23.44 2.57 -21.42
CA PHE A 395 23.80 1.58 -20.41
C PHE A 395 24.12 2.21 -19.05
N ARG A 396 24.87 3.32 -19.05
CA ARG A 396 25.18 4.08 -17.83
C ARG A 396 23.91 4.67 -17.21
N LEU A 397 22.99 5.20 -18.01
CA LEU A 397 21.69 5.69 -17.56
C LEU A 397 20.89 4.59 -16.85
N VAL A 398 20.80 3.39 -17.44
CA VAL A 398 20.12 2.25 -16.80
C VAL A 398 20.79 1.85 -15.48
N GLN A 399 22.12 1.86 -15.42
CA GLN A 399 22.85 1.60 -14.18
C GLN A 399 22.52 2.59 -13.06
N ILE A 400 22.43 3.88 -13.40
CA ILE A 400 22.09 4.96 -12.47
C ILE A 400 20.63 4.83 -12.01
N SER A 401 19.71 4.67 -12.95
CA SER A 401 18.29 4.50 -12.66
C SER A 401 18.01 3.24 -11.85
N ASN A 402 18.76 2.14 -12.07
CA ASN A 402 18.63 0.92 -11.24
C ASN A 402 19.05 1.17 -9.79
N VAL A 403 20.11 1.93 -9.54
CA VAL A 403 20.51 2.28 -8.16
C VAL A 403 19.41 3.14 -7.52
N ALA A 404 18.95 4.18 -8.21
CA ALA A 404 17.91 5.07 -7.71
C ALA A 404 16.57 4.37 -7.47
N ALA A 405 16.18 3.44 -8.34
CA ALA A 405 14.96 2.67 -8.18
C ALA A 405 15.09 1.65 -7.03
N ILE A 406 16.12 0.80 -7.06
CA ILE A 406 16.19 -0.39 -6.19
C ILE A 406 16.75 -0.07 -4.80
N ALA A 407 17.78 0.78 -4.70
CA ALA A 407 18.34 1.20 -3.41
C ALA A 407 17.77 2.56 -2.96
N GLY A 408 17.55 3.48 -3.90
CA GLY A 408 17.08 4.82 -3.61
C GLY A 408 15.65 4.88 -3.10
N LEU A 409 14.73 4.05 -3.60
CA LEU A 409 13.32 4.08 -3.18
C LEU A 409 13.15 3.64 -1.71
N PRO A 410 13.71 2.50 -1.24
CA PRO A 410 13.63 2.16 0.18
C PRO A 410 14.44 3.12 1.08
N LEU A 411 15.54 3.68 0.58
CA LEU A 411 16.29 4.73 1.27
C LEU A 411 15.45 6.00 1.49
N ALA A 412 14.68 6.41 0.48
CA ALA A 412 13.75 7.53 0.59
C ALA A 412 12.63 7.26 1.60
N THR A 413 12.10 6.03 1.65
CA THR A 413 11.15 5.61 2.70
C THR A 413 11.77 5.72 4.09
N ALA A 414 13.02 5.27 4.27
CA ALA A 414 13.73 5.40 5.54
C ALA A 414 13.88 6.87 5.97
N ALA A 415 14.19 7.75 5.01
CA ALA A 415 14.29 9.18 5.28
C ALA A 415 12.94 9.83 5.64
N ALA A 416 11.84 9.41 5.02
CA ALA A 416 10.49 9.86 5.38
C ALA A 416 10.11 9.43 6.81
N PHE A 417 10.49 8.22 7.22
CA PHE A 417 10.30 7.75 8.59
C PHE A 417 11.12 8.56 9.61
N TRP A 418 12.35 8.93 9.27
CA TRP A 418 13.13 9.86 10.08
C TRP A 418 12.53 11.27 10.12
N ALA A 419 12.01 11.77 9.00
CA ALA A 419 11.31 13.05 8.94
C ALA A 419 10.12 13.07 9.92
N ASN A 420 9.37 11.97 10.01
CA ASN A 420 8.29 11.87 10.98
C ASN A 420 8.73 12.00 12.44
N ARG A 421 9.97 11.60 12.78
CA ARG A 421 10.50 11.74 14.15
C ARG A 421 11.11 13.11 14.41
N LEU A 422 11.77 13.70 13.41
CA LEU A 422 12.59 14.90 13.58
C LEU A 422 11.86 16.21 13.23
N LEU A 423 10.82 16.18 12.39
CA LEU A 423 10.08 17.38 12.04
C LEU A 423 9.29 17.92 13.25
N PRO A 424 9.44 19.21 13.59
CA PRO A 424 8.63 19.85 14.63
C PRO A 424 7.13 19.69 14.37
N THR A 425 6.34 19.50 15.42
CA THR A 425 4.88 19.35 15.31
C THR A 425 4.17 20.64 14.89
N THR A 426 4.81 21.80 15.07
CA THR A 426 4.25 23.13 14.79
C THR A 426 4.50 23.64 13.37
N ILE A 427 5.27 22.93 12.55
CA ILE A 427 5.56 23.38 11.19
C ILE A 427 4.31 23.29 10.31
N ALA A 428 4.01 24.36 9.57
CA ALA A 428 2.89 24.37 8.64
C ALA A 428 3.06 23.28 7.56
N GLN A 429 1.98 22.55 7.26
CA GLN A 429 1.96 21.46 6.28
C GLN A 429 3.01 20.38 6.56
N ARG A 430 3.20 20.03 7.84
CA ARG A 430 4.17 19.04 8.30
C ARG A 430 4.05 17.72 7.54
N GLU A 431 2.84 17.26 7.31
CA GLU A 431 2.54 16.01 6.62
C GLU A 431 2.98 16.05 5.14
N LEU A 432 3.02 17.24 4.52
CA LEU A 432 3.58 17.40 3.17
C LEU A 432 5.11 17.44 3.19
N TRP A 433 5.73 17.92 4.25
CA TRP A 433 7.20 17.92 4.38
C TRP A 433 7.78 16.51 4.46
N GLU A 434 7.09 15.57 5.12
CA GLU A 434 7.46 14.14 5.10
C GLU A 434 7.56 13.60 3.66
N ILE A 435 6.58 13.96 2.82
CA ILE A 435 6.51 13.56 1.42
C ILE A 435 7.59 14.29 0.58
N ARG A 436 7.83 15.57 0.84
CA ARG A 436 8.89 16.33 0.15
C ARG A 436 10.26 15.72 0.43
N ILE A 437 10.55 15.37 1.69
CA ILE A 437 11.83 14.75 2.09
C ILE A 437 12.01 13.41 1.37
N PHE A 438 10.94 12.60 1.27
CA PHE A 438 10.97 11.38 0.46
C PHE A 438 11.46 11.66 -0.97
N PHE A 439 10.81 12.59 -1.69
CA PHE A 439 11.18 12.89 -3.08
C PHE A 439 12.56 13.55 -3.20
N ILE A 440 12.95 14.41 -2.25
CA ILE A 440 14.27 15.04 -2.23
C ILE A 440 15.37 13.98 -2.07
N VAL A 441 15.21 13.04 -1.13
CA VAL A 441 16.19 11.96 -0.92
C VAL A 441 16.20 11.01 -2.10
N TRP A 442 15.04 10.72 -2.70
CA TRP A 442 14.98 9.87 -3.89
C TRP A 442 15.66 10.49 -5.10
N LEU A 443 15.41 11.79 -5.37
CA LEU A 443 16.12 12.55 -6.39
C LEU A 443 17.61 12.67 -6.05
N GLY A 444 17.94 12.90 -4.79
CA GLY A 444 19.32 12.91 -4.28
C GLY A 444 20.04 11.59 -4.55
N SER A 445 19.38 10.45 -4.38
CA SER A 445 19.92 9.12 -4.71
C SER A 445 20.22 8.98 -6.22
N LEU A 446 19.34 9.50 -7.08
CA LEU A 446 19.57 9.52 -8.53
C LEU A 446 20.76 10.42 -8.90
N LEU A 447 20.79 11.65 -8.39
CA LEU A 447 21.85 12.61 -8.64
C LEU A 447 23.20 12.11 -8.10
N TYR A 448 23.21 11.55 -6.90
CA TYR A 448 24.40 10.95 -6.31
C TYR A 448 24.97 9.83 -7.19
N SER A 449 24.09 9.01 -7.77
CA SER A 449 24.48 7.93 -8.67
C SER A 449 25.07 8.41 -10.00
N LEU A 450 24.75 9.63 -10.45
CA LEU A 450 25.37 10.24 -11.64
C LEU A 450 26.86 10.44 -11.42
N PHE A 451 27.23 11.03 -10.28
CA PHE A 451 28.61 11.45 -9.96
C PHE A 451 29.47 10.35 -9.35
N ARG A 452 28.89 9.24 -8.89
CA ARG A 452 29.63 8.13 -8.29
C ARG A 452 29.82 6.94 -9.23
N ASN A 453 30.91 6.20 -9.00
CA ASN A 453 31.11 4.91 -9.63
C ASN A 453 29.92 4.00 -9.33
N HIS A 454 29.39 3.29 -10.34
CA HIS A 454 28.16 2.49 -10.23
C HIS A 454 28.11 1.63 -8.96
N ARG A 455 29.23 0.97 -8.65
CA ARG A 455 29.34 0.11 -7.49
C ARG A 455 29.47 0.84 -6.16
N GLN A 456 30.18 1.96 -6.12
CA GLN A 456 30.26 2.78 -4.90
C GLN A 456 28.89 3.37 -4.56
N ALA A 457 28.14 3.83 -5.57
CA ALA A 457 26.77 4.29 -5.39
C ALA A 457 25.89 3.23 -4.70
N TRP A 458 25.98 1.96 -5.11
CA TRP A 458 25.29 0.86 -4.42
C TRP A 458 25.74 0.70 -2.96
N ILE A 459 27.05 0.62 -2.71
CA ILE A 459 27.60 0.38 -1.36
C ILE A 459 27.18 1.49 -0.40
N GLU A 460 27.37 2.74 -0.81
CA GLU A 460 27.13 3.92 0.02
C GLU A 460 25.65 4.15 0.29
N GLN A 461 24.78 3.99 -0.72
CA GLN A 461 23.33 4.13 -0.51
C GLN A 461 22.77 2.99 0.35
N LEU A 462 23.22 1.75 0.16
CA LEU A 462 22.82 0.64 1.03
C LEU A 462 23.36 0.80 2.46
N ALA A 463 24.55 1.37 2.62
CA ALA A 463 25.11 1.67 3.95
C ALA A 463 24.32 2.79 4.64
N LEU A 464 23.95 3.85 3.92
CA LEU A 464 23.11 4.92 4.46
C LEU A 464 21.71 4.40 4.81
N MET A 465 21.12 3.57 3.95
CA MET A 465 19.84 2.91 4.23
C MET A 465 19.92 2.03 5.49
N ALA A 466 21.01 1.25 5.62
CA ALA A 466 21.26 0.46 6.82
C ALA A 466 21.36 1.32 8.07
N LEU A 467 22.14 2.42 8.01
CA LEU A 467 22.29 3.35 9.11
C LEU A 467 20.93 3.90 9.55
N LEU A 468 20.13 4.42 8.61
CA LEU A 468 18.82 5.01 8.91
C LEU A 468 17.87 3.99 9.54
N PHE A 469 17.76 2.78 8.98
CA PHE A 469 16.86 1.77 9.52
C PHE A 469 17.31 1.16 10.85
N LEU A 470 18.62 1.03 11.10
CA LEU A 470 19.13 0.49 12.37
C LEU A 470 19.06 1.51 13.51
N THR A 471 19.25 2.79 13.21
CA THR A 471 19.28 3.84 14.25
C THR A 471 17.90 4.34 14.63
N LEU A 472 16.89 4.17 13.77
CA LEU A 472 15.53 4.65 14.03
C LEU A 472 14.84 3.93 15.22
N PRO A 473 14.90 2.59 15.35
CA PRO A 473 14.44 1.90 16.56
C PRO A 473 15.16 2.35 17.83
N ILE A 474 16.48 2.59 17.75
CA ILE A 474 17.27 3.08 18.89
C ILE A 474 16.77 4.46 19.32
N TYR A 475 16.47 5.33 18.35
CA TYR A 475 15.87 6.63 18.61
C TYR A 475 14.48 6.49 19.27
N ASN A 476 13.63 5.61 18.75
CA ASN A 476 12.30 5.36 19.29
C ASN A 476 12.36 4.91 20.76
N LEU A 477 13.24 3.95 21.08
CA LEU A 477 13.46 3.47 22.45
C LEU A 477 13.94 4.56 23.41
N TRP A 478 14.74 5.51 22.92
CA TRP A 478 15.30 6.55 23.77
C TRP A 478 14.41 7.78 23.94
N ARG A 479 13.58 8.11 22.94
CA ARG A 479 12.84 9.39 22.88
C ARG A 479 11.32 9.27 22.98
N LEU A 480 10.73 8.12 22.68
CA LEU A 480 9.26 7.99 22.68
C LEU A 480 8.77 7.48 24.05
N PRO A 481 7.76 8.15 24.65
CA PRO A 481 7.12 7.65 25.86
C PRO A 481 6.19 6.48 25.52
N GLY A 482 6.44 5.32 26.14
CA GLY A 482 5.64 4.11 25.97
C GLY A 482 5.97 3.33 24.70
N HIS A 483 5.90 2.00 24.82
CA HIS A 483 6.10 1.08 23.70
C HIS A 483 4.88 0.17 23.58
N SER A 484 4.08 0.39 22.54
CA SER A 484 3.04 -0.55 22.16
C SER A 484 3.64 -1.77 21.45
N LEU A 485 2.96 -2.92 21.51
CA LEU A 485 3.35 -4.12 20.75
C LEU A 485 3.49 -3.81 19.25
N LEU A 486 2.59 -2.96 18.71
CA LEU A 486 2.65 -2.48 17.34
C LEU A 486 3.96 -1.75 17.07
N THR A 487 4.33 -0.76 17.90
CA THR A 487 5.58 0.00 17.73
C THR A 487 6.79 -0.92 17.77
N PHE A 488 6.83 -1.85 18.73
CA PHE A 488 7.91 -2.82 18.84
C PHE A 488 8.02 -3.73 17.60
N SER A 489 6.89 -4.27 17.13
CA SER A 489 6.86 -5.13 15.95
C SER A 489 7.34 -4.40 14.69
N PHE A 490 6.98 -3.12 14.53
CA PHE A 490 7.42 -2.30 13.41
C PHE A 490 8.92 -2.03 13.49
N ASP A 491 9.42 -1.70 14.68
CA ASP A 491 10.84 -1.45 14.93
C ASP A 491 11.70 -2.70 14.65
N VAL A 492 11.21 -3.91 14.95
CA VAL A 492 11.86 -5.17 14.57
C VAL A 492 11.99 -5.30 13.04
N VAL A 493 10.94 -4.95 12.28
CA VAL A 493 10.99 -4.97 10.81
C VAL A 493 12.04 -3.99 10.29
N LEU A 494 12.12 -2.78 10.87
CA LEU A 494 13.15 -1.81 10.53
C LEU A 494 14.56 -2.35 10.80
N LEU A 495 14.79 -2.99 11.95
CA LEU A 495 16.07 -3.62 12.27
C LEU A 495 16.44 -4.72 11.25
N VAL A 496 15.50 -5.58 10.88
CA VAL A 496 15.72 -6.63 9.88
C VAL A 496 16.09 -6.02 8.53
N MET A 497 15.36 -5.00 8.08
CA MET A 497 15.66 -4.30 6.82
C MET A 497 17.03 -3.62 6.85
N GLY A 498 17.38 -2.97 7.96
CA GLY A 498 18.68 -2.35 8.18
C GLY A 498 19.83 -3.37 8.19
N MET A 499 19.65 -4.53 8.81
CA MET A 499 20.62 -5.62 8.81
C MET A 499 20.82 -6.22 7.42
N LEU A 500 19.74 -6.45 6.67
CA LEU A 500 19.82 -6.93 5.28
C LEU A 500 20.55 -5.93 4.36
N ALA A 501 20.30 -4.64 4.54
CA ALA A 501 20.99 -3.56 3.85
C ALA A 501 22.50 -3.56 4.17
N LEU A 502 22.85 -3.67 5.46
CA LEU A 502 24.22 -3.70 5.93
C LEU A 502 24.99 -4.91 5.39
N ILE A 503 24.38 -6.10 5.46
CA ILE A 503 24.97 -7.35 4.96
C ILE A 503 25.21 -7.24 3.45
N THR A 504 24.23 -6.74 2.69
CA THR A 504 24.38 -6.54 1.25
C THR A 504 25.50 -5.55 0.92
N SER A 505 25.54 -4.40 1.62
CA SER A 505 26.60 -3.41 1.44
C SER A 505 28.00 -3.98 1.74
N ARG A 506 28.15 -4.70 2.86
CA ARG A 506 29.42 -5.34 3.25
C ARG A 506 29.87 -6.40 2.23
N LYS A 507 28.96 -7.27 1.78
CA LYS A 507 29.27 -8.28 0.75
C LYS A 507 29.68 -7.62 -0.58
N LEU A 508 29.03 -6.52 -0.95
CA LEU A 508 29.41 -5.74 -2.13
C LEU A 508 30.78 -5.08 -1.94
N SER A 509 31.14 -4.61 -0.75
CA SER A 509 32.46 -4.03 -0.47
C SER A 509 33.59 -5.08 -0.45
N GLN A 510 33.40 -6.23 0.19
CA GLN A 510 34.42 -7.30 0.28
C GLN A 510 34.80 -7.90 -1.09
N ARG A 511 33.86 -7.97 -2.03
CA ARG A 511 34.18 -8.34 -3.41
C ARG A 511 35.16 -7.36 -4.07
N GLN A 512 35.35 -6.14 -3.53
CA GLN A 512 36.20 -5.08 -4.11
C GLN A 512 37.63 -5.33 -3.72
N SER A 513 37.85 -5.52 -2.42
CA SER A 513 39.16 -5.84 -1.87
C SER A 513 39.73 -7.10 -2.50
N ASN A 514 38.91 -8.12 -2.76
CA ASN A 514 39.37 -9.38 -3.34
C ASN A 514 39.74 -9.26 -4.84
N VAL A 515 39.02 -8.42 -5.61
CA VAL A 515 39.38 -8.16 -7.02
C VAL A 515 40.66 -7.33 -7.09
N VAL A 516 40.82 -6.32 -6.25
CA VAL A 516 42.04 -5.48 -6.21
C VAL A 516 43.26 -6.29 -5.77
N LYS A 517 43.12 -7.18 -4.77
CA LYS A 517 44.22 -8.06 -4.31
C LYS A 517 44.69 -9.08 -5.36
N ASN A 518 43.82 -9.51 -6.27
CA ASN A 518 44.15 -10.49 -7.31
C ASN A 518 44.77 -9.86 -8.57
N VAL A 519 44.79 -8.53 -8.69
CA VAL A 519 45.56 -7.83 -9.73
C VAL A 519 46.94 -7.51 -9.16
N LYS A 520 47.82 -8.52 -9.04
CA LYS A 520 49.26 -8.26 -8.88
C LYS A 520 49.80 -7.68 -10.21
N PRO A 521 50.73 -6.71 -10.18
CA PRO A 521 51.36 -6.23 -11.40
C PRO A 521 52.10 -7.41 -12.04
N ARG A 522 51.83 -7.68 -13.33
CA ARG A 522 52.70 -8.51 -14.15
C ARG A 522 54.08 -7.87 -14.08
N SER A 523 55.01 -8.52 -13.37
CA SER A 523 56.41 -8.13 -13.39
C SER A 523 56.86 -8.13 -14.85
N SER A 524 57.37 -6.98 -15.28
CA SER A 524 58.00 -6.82 -16.57
C SER A 524 59.16 -7.82 -16.67
N LEU A 525 58.98 -8.85 -17.51
CA LEU A 525 60.06 -9.66 -18.03
C LEU A 525 61.07 -8.71 -18.68
N LYS A 526 62.20 -8.45 -18.00
CA LYS A 526 63.40 -7.93 -18.63
C LYS A 526 63.87 -9.02 -19.61
N ARG A 527 63.60 -8.82 -20.90
CA ARG A 527 64.34 -9.46 -21.99
C ARG A 527 65.73 -8.84 -21.99
N SER A 528 66.71 -9.58 -21.48
CA SER A 528 68.09 -9.46 -21.95
C SER A 528 68.26 -10.39 -23.14
N LEU A 529 68.68 -9.85 -24.27
CA LEU A 529 69.15 -10.53 -25.47
C LEU A 529 70.28 -9.66 -26.04
N PRO A 530 71.23 -10.27 -26.76
CA PRO A 530 72.14 -11.34 -26.38
C PRO A 530 73.38 -10.80 -25.66
#